data_AF-A0A0C3BJD6-F1
#
_entry.id   AF-A0A0C3BJD6-F1
#
_cell.length_a   1.000
_cell.length_b   1.000
_cell.length_c   1.000
_cell.angle_alpha   90.00
_cell.angle_beta   90.00
_cell.angle_gamma   90.00
#
_symmetry.space_group_name_H-M   'P 1'
#
loop_
_entity.id
_entity.type
_entity.pdbx_description
1 polymer ?
#
loop_
_entity_poly.entity_id
_entity_poly.type
_entity_poly.pdbx_seq_one_letter_code
_entity_poly.pdbx_strand_id
1 'polypeptide(L)'
;MKVPPSDGIRLLSFDGGDIRTVSQLIILNEFMQRVEWDRKTENRILPCDYFHLMAGTGTGGLIAILLGVICMSVEEAIQTFTTIWETVYADETLDKILRLEKLADAMRNILKRKGIPDNRLLYPENADLAGCNVFVCVAPDSNLGLCEKFRNYKARATSVNPTVIEALQATCADPTFFLPVSIGSTGARISYVTGAYNFNNPAWECIKEACEHFGSDQNAIFLL
;
A
#
# COMPACT_ATOMS: atom_id res chain seq x y z
N MET A 1 10.40 18.30 -1.99
CA MET A 1 10.70 16.89 -1.64
C MET A 1 11.01 16.84 -0.15
N LYS A 2 10.22 16.14 0.67
CA LYS A 2 10.51 15.93 2.11
C LYS A 2 11.54 14.82 2.36
N VAL A 3 11.82 14.01 1.34
CA VAL A 3 12.79 12.94 1.44
C VAL A 3 14.21 13.55 1.36
N PRO A 4 15.08 13.34 2.35
CA PRO A 4 16.40 13.96 2.38
C PRO A 4 17.24 13.47 1.19
N PRO A 5 18.12 14.34 0.64
CA PRO A 5 19.04 13.94 -0.41
C PRO A 5 19.87 12.76 0.06
N SER A 6 19.92 11.72 -0.77
CA SER A 6 20.72 10.52 -0.51
C SER A 6 21.42 10.06 -1.77
N ASP A 7 22.52 9.36 -1.58
CA ASP A 7 23.33 8.76 -2.64
C ASP A 7 22.65 7.59 -3.38
N GLY A 8 21.35 7.35 -3.10
CA GLY A 8 20.52 6.33 -3.74
C GLY A 8 19.04 6.39 -3.34
N ILE A 9 18.18 5.77 -4.16
CA ILE A 9 16.75 5.63 -3.95
C ILE A 9 16.51 4.56 -2.88
N ARG A 10 15.60 4.83 -1.95
CA ARG A 10 15.21 3.89 -0.90
C ARG A 10 13.88 3.26 -1.23
N LEU A 11 13.90 1.96 -1.45
CA LEU A 11 12.77 1.14 -1.83
C LEU A 11 12.36 0.25 -0.65
N LEU A 12 11.06 0.10 -0.46
CA LEU A 12 10.48 -0.80 0.52
C LEU A 12 9.40 -1.64 -0.16
N SER A 13 9.40 -2.95 0.05
CA SER A 13 8.32 -3.79 -0.46
C SER A 13 7.72 -4.67 0.64
N PHE A 14 6.43 -4.96 0.49
CA PHE A 14 5.68 -5.74 1.45
C PHE A 14 4.96 -6.88 0.77
N ASP A 15 5.35 -8.09 1.16
CA ASP A 15 4.75 -9.32 0.67
C ASP A 15 3.33 -9.48 1.24
N GLY A 16 2.45 -10.10 0.44
CA GLY A 16 1.23 -10.68 0.97
C GLY A 16 1.58 -11.84 1.92
N GLY A 17 0.84 -11.97 3.02
CA GLY A 17 1.18 -12.98 4.02
C GLY A 17 0.19 -13.17 5.16
N ASP A 18 -1.03 -12.65 5.03
CA ASP A 18 -2.05 -12.72 6.08
C ASP A 18 -1.56 -12.07 7.38
N ILE A 19 -1.88 -12.65 8.55
CA ILE A 19 -1.39 -12.20 9.85
C ILE A 19 0.14 -12.14 9.95
N ARG A 20 0.87 -12.91 9.12
CA ARG A 20 2.34 -12.91 9.12
C ARG A 20 2.92 -11.58 8.63
N THR A 21 2.12 -10.72 7.98
CA THR A 21 2.51 -9.34 7.66
C THR A 21 2.96 -8.55 8.90
N VAL A 22 2.53 -8.92 10.12
CA VAL A 22 3.05 -8.33 11.38
C VAL A 22 4.57 -8.49 11.49
N SER A 23 5.17 -9.58 11.02
CA SER A 23 6.63 -9.74 11.09
C SER A 23 7.37 -8.70 10.25
N GLN A 24 6.82 -8.34 9.08
CA GLN A 24 7.38 -7.30 8.21
C GLN A 24 7.34 -5.93 8.90
N LEU A 25 6.25 -5.63 9.62
CA LEU A 25 6.14 -4.42 10.43
C LEU A 25 7.12 -4.41 11.62
N ILE A 26 7.32 -5.53 12.30
CA ILE A 26 8.30 -5.62 13.40
C ILE A 26 9.71 -5.37 12.88
N ILE A 27 10.09 -5.99 11.75
CA ILE A 27 11.39 -5.78 11.11
C ILE A 27 11.56 -4.30 10.72
N LEU A 28 10.52 -3.71 10.13
CA LEU A 28 10.54 -2.29 9.76
C LEU A 28 10.66 -1.39 11.00
N ASN A 29 9.99 -1.73 12.10
CA ASN A 29 10.03 -0.94 13.33
C ASN A 29 11.46 -0.88 13.90
N GLU A 30 12.11 -2.03 14.01
CA GLU A 30 13.51 -2.13 14.43
C GLU A 30 14.44 -1.35 13.49
N PHE A 31 14.21 -1.44 12.17
CA PHE A 31 14.98 -0.70 11.19
C PHE A 31 14.82 0.83 11.36
N MET A 32 13.58 1.32 11.50
CA MET A 32 13.30 2.75 11.64
C MET A 32 13.87 3.31 12.94
N GLN A 33 13.82 2.57 14.05
CA GLN A 33 14.44 2.98 15.30
C GLN A 33 15.97 3.12 15.18
N ARG A 34 16.63 2.22 14.44
CA ARG A 34 18.07 2.34 14.15
C ARG A 34 18.39 3.55 13.28
N VAL A 35 17.54 3.84 12.29
CA VAL A 35 17.67 5.05 11.46
C VAL A 35 17.58 6.32 12.32
N GLU A 36 16.65 6.38 13.25
CA GLU A 36 16.50 7.52 14.18
C GLU A 36 17.74 7.67 15.08
N TRP A 37 18.22 6.56 15.63
CA TRP A 37 19.45 6.50 16.44
C TRP A 37 20.66 7.04 15.67
N ASP A 38 20.90 6.52 14.46
CA ASP A 38 22.07 6.89 13.63
C ASP A 38 22.01 8.36 13.19
N ARG A 39 20.80 8.89 12.95
CA ARG A 39 20.58 10.29 12.59
C ARG A 39 20.65 11.25 13.78
N LYS A 40 20.76 10.74 15.00
CA LYS A 40 20.80 11.53 16.25
C LYS A 40 19.65 12.51 16.34
N THR A 41 18.46 12.10 15.91
CA THR A 41 17.25 12.92 15.98
C THR A 41 16.36 12.43 17.10
N GLU A 42 15.80 13.37 17.87
CA GLU A 42 14.75 13.07 18.84
C GLU A 42 13.36 13.04 18.17
N ASN A 43 13.28 13.46 16.90
CA ASN A 43 12.04 13.43 16.14
C ASN A 43 11.85 12.07 15.51
N ARG A 44 10.64 11.54 15.65
CA ARG A 44 10.23 10.32 14.97
C ARG A 44 10.28 10.49 13.45
N ILE A 45 10.91 9.54 12.76
CA ILE A 45 10.99 9.51 11.30
C ILE A 45 9.91 8.53 10.82
N LEU A 46 8.91 9.04 10.10
CA LEU A 46 7.90 8.18 9.51
C LEU A 46 8.46 7.46 8.29
N PRO A 47 7.99 6.23 8.00
CA PRO A 47 8.38 5.51 6.78
C PRO A 47 8.16 6.35 5.52
N CYS A 48 7.08 7.13 5.46
CA CYS A 48 6.77 7.99 4.31
C CYS A 48 7.73 9.19 4.13
N ASP A 49 8.48 9.56 5.17
CA ASP A 49 9.51 10.61 5.09
C ASP A 49 10.89 10.03 4.76
N TYR A 50 11.05 8.71 4.92
CA TYR A 50 12.32 8.02 4.70
C TYR A 50 12.39 7.34 3.33
N PHE A 51 11.41 6.51 2.98
CA PHE A 51 11.42 5.76 1.72
C PHE A 51 10.91 6.59 0.56
N HIS A 52 11.50 6.38 -0.62
CA HIS A 52 11.08 7.05 -1.84
C HIS A 52 9.92 6.31 -2.52
N LEU A 53 9.93 4.98 -2.45
CA LEU A 53 8.90 4.12 -3.02
C LEU A 53 8.57 2.97 -2.07
N MET A 54 7.28 2.76 -1.84
CA MET A 54 6.74 1.58 -1.16
C MET A 54 5.86 0.77 -2.12
N ALA A 55 6.05 -0.54 -2.13
CA ALA A 55 5.23 -1.47 -2.88
C ALA A 55 4.55 -2.45 -1.92
N GLY A 56 3.33 -2.88 -2.23
CA GLY A 56 2.69 -3.93 -1.44
C GLY A 56 1.69 -4.76 -2.23
N THR A 57 1.51 -6.01 -1.82
CA THR A 57 0.49 -6.92 -2.38
C THR A 57 -0.34 -7.52 -1.24
N GLY A 58 -1.65 -7.72 -1.44
CA GLY A 58 -2.47 -8.35 -0.39
C GLY A 58 -2.51 -7.53 0.90
N THR A 59 -2.30 -8.20 2.04
CA THR A 59 -2.07 -7.56 3.35
C THR A 59 -0.83 -6.67 3.38
N GLY A 60 0.20 -6.96 2.57
CA GLY A 60 1.34 -6.09 2.32
C GLY A 60 0.93 -4.75 1.67
N GLY A 61 -0.05 -4.79 0.77
CA GLY A 61 -0.66 -3.61 0.15
C GLY A 61 -1.42 -2.75 1.17
N LEU A 62 -2.15 -3.38 2.10
CA LEU A 62 -2.79 -2.69 3.22
C LEU A 62 -1.75 -1.91 4.04
N ILE A 63 -0.65 -2.54 4.48
CA ILE A 63 0.35 -1.84 5.29
C ILE A 63 1.12 -0.78 4.49
N ALA A 64 1.34 -0.98 3.19
CA ALA A 64 1.92 0.03 2.31
C ALA A 64 1.03 1.30 2.26
N ILE A 65 -0.29 1.13 2.18
CA ILE A 65 -1.24 2.25 2.26
C ILE A 65 -1.19 2.93 3.63
N LEU A 66 -1.21 2.18 4.73
CA LEU A 66 -1.16 2.75 6.09
C LEU A 66 0.11 3.58 6.32
N LEU A 67 1.26 3.06 5.92
CA LEU A 67 2.56 3.69 6.16
C LEU A 67 2.85 4.84 5.18
N GLY A 68 2.53 4.66 3.90
CA GLY A 68 2.95 5.58 2.84
C GLY A 68 1.88 6.57 2.36
N VAL A 69 0.59 6.21 2.43
CA VAL A 69 -0.53 7.07 1.99
C VAL A 69 -1.19 7.76 3.18
N ILE A 70 -1.44 7.03 4.26
CA ILE A 70 -2.02 7.56 5.50
C ILE A 70 -0.95 8.17 6.42
N CYS A 71 0.33 7.91 6.13
CA CYS A 71 1.48 8.42 6.87
C CYS A 71 1.43 8.05 8.36
N MET A 72 1.11 6.80 8.67
CA MET A 72 1.20 6.26 10.03
C MET A 72 2.65 5.95 10.40
N SER A 73 2.94 6.05 11.70
CA SER A 73 4.10 5.38 12.27
C SER A 73 3.97 3.85 12.20
N VAL A 74 5.08 3.13 12.33
CA VAL A 74 5.07 1.65 12.25
C VAL A 74 4.20 1.05 13.35
N GLU A 75 4.24 1.61 14.55
CA GLU A 75 3.50 1.13 15.71
C GLU A 75 1.99 1.42 15.59
N GLU A 76 1.61 2.58 15.07
CA GLU A 76 0.20 2.83 14.69
C GLU A 76 -0.28 1.85 13.63
N ALA A 77 0.58 1.54 12.64
CA ALA A 77 0.24 0.59 11.58
C ALA A 77 0.11 -0.85 12.12
N ILE A 78 0.95 -1.28 13.06
CA ILE A 78 0.81 -2.59 13.74
C ILE A 78 -0.54 -2.68 14.44
N GLN A 79 -0.89 -1.69 15.26
CA GLN A 79 -2.17 -1.69 16.00
C GLN A 79 -3.36 -1.69 15.03
N THR A 80 -3.29 -0.87 13.99
CA THR A 80 -4.35 -0.74 12.98
C THR A 80 -4.50 -2.05 12.18
N PHE A 81 -3.39 -2.64 11.75
CA PHE A 81 -3.40 -3.91 11.01
C PHE A 81 -3.99 -5.04 11.85
N THR A 82 -3.55 -5.20 13.10
CA THR A 82 -4.07 -6.24 14.00
C THR A 82 -5.57 -6.07 14.25
N THR A 83 -6.04 -4.83 14.43
CA THR A 83 -7.48 -4.55 14.60
C THR A 83 -8.27 -4.93 13.34
N ILE A 84 -7.78 -4.57 12.15
CA ILE A 84 -8.42 -4.95 10.89
C ILE A 84 -8.41 -6.47 10.75
N TRP A 85 -7.30 -7.13 11.07
CA TRP A 85 -7.19 -8.59 11.01
C TRP A 85 -8.26 -9.27 11.88
N GLU A 86 -8.37 -8.89 13.15
CA GLU A 86 -9.32 -9.47 14.09
C GLU A 86 -10.78 -9.24 13.66
N THR A 87 -11.10 -8.04 13.19
CA THR A 87 -12.48 -7.62 12.90
C THR A 87 -12.97 -8.01 11.51
N VAL A 88 -12.06 -8.28 10.57
CA VAL A 88 -12.34 -8.56 9.16
C VAL A 88 -11.92 -9.98 8.77
N TYR A 89 -10.66 -10.35 8.99
CA TYR A 89 -10.09 -11.59 8.47
C TYR A 89 -10.36 -12.80 9.38
N ALA A 90 -10.20 -12.64 10.69
CA ALA A 90 -10.36 -13.71 11.67
C ALA A 90 -11.83 -13.99 12.05
N ASP A 91 -12.76 -13.09 11.68
CA ASP A 91 -14.18 -13.27 11.94
C ASP A 91 -14.80 -14.22 10.91
N GLU A 92 -14.91 -15.49 11.32
CA GLU A 92 -15.47 -16.59 10.52
C GLU A 92 -16.98 -16.45 10.29
N THR A 93 -17.67 -15.58 11.04
CA THR A 93 -19.13 -15.37 10.90
C THR A 93 -19.47 -14.50 9.69
N LEU A 94 -18.47 -13.82 9.10
CA LEU A 94 -18.68 -12.93 7.97
C LEU A 94 -18.65 -13.67 6.64
N ASP A 95 -19.68 -13.42 5.84
CA ASP A 95 -19.61 -13.71 4.41
C ASP A 95 -18.67 -12.72 3.69
N LYS A 96 -18.40 -13.00 2.41
CA LYS A 96 -17.46 -12.20 1.61
C LYS A 96 -17.95 -10.76 1.36
N ILE A 97 -19.27 -10.53 1.34
CA ILE A 97 -19.86 -9.20 1.10
C ILE A 97 -19.64 -8.36 2.36
N LEU A 98 -20.08 -8.87 3.51
CA LEU A 98 -19.96 -8.17 4.78
C LEU A 98 -18.49 -7.96 5.17
N ARG A 99 -17.61 -8.91 4.85
CA ARG A 99 -16.17 -8.76 5.07
C ARG A 99 -15.59 -7.59 4.25
N LEU A 100 -15.99 -7.45 2.98
CA LEU A 100 -15.57 -6.37 2.11
C LEU A 100 -16.09 -5.00 2.59
N GLU A 101 -17.33 -4.96 3.09
CA GLU A 101 -17.93 -3.76 3.71
C GLU A 101 -17.21 -3.36 4.99
N LYS A 102 -16.95 -4.31 5.91
CA LYS A 102 -16.18 -4.03 7.14
C LYS A 102 -14.77 -3.51 6.83
N LEU A 103 -14.10 -4.03 5.80
CA LEU A 103 -12.80 -3.52 5.38
C LEU A 103 -12.88 -2.05 4.91
N ALA A 104 -13.91 -1.72 4.14
CA ALA A 104 -14.16 -0.34 3.74
C ALA A 104 -14.47 0.56 4.94
N ASP A 105 -15.33 0.12 5.86
CA ASP A 105 -15.67 0.88 7.07
C ASP A 105 -14.46 1.12 7.97
N ALA A 106 -13.59 0.12 8.12
CA ALA A 106 -12.34 0.28 8.86
C ALA A 106 -11.49 1.41 8.26
N MET A 107 -11.33 1.43 6.92
CA MET A 107 -10.59 2.50 6.24
C MET A 107 -11.31 3.84 6.29
N ARG A 108 -12.63 3.91 6.12
CA ARG A 108 -13.42 5.15 6.29
C ARG A 108 -13.20 5.76 7.68
N ASN A 109 -13.20 4.93 8.71
CA ASN A 109 -12.96 5.37 10.08
C ASN A 109 -11.52 5.88 10.27
N ILE A 110 -10.52 5.25 9.66
CA ILE A 110 -9.13 5.74 9.65
C ILE A 110 -9.04 7.10 8.95
N LEU A 111 -9.60 7.22 7.75
CA LEU A 111 -9.61 8.47 6.96
C LEU A 111 -10.28 9.60 7.76
N LYS A 112 -11.44 9.34 8.36
CA LYS A 112 -12.15 10.30 9.21
C LYS A 112 -11.30 10.78 10.39
N ARG A 113 -10.60 9.87 11.09
CA ARG A 113 -9.70 10.24 12.20
C ARG A 113 -8.50 11.07 11.75
N LYS A 114 -8.02 10.87 10.52
CA LYS A 114 -6.92 11.64 9.92
C LYS A 114 -7.39 12.91 9.21
N GLY A 115 -8.70 13.21 9.21
CA GLY A 115 -9.27 14.38 8.54
C GLY A 115 -9.27 14.30 7.01
N ILE A 116 -9.19 13.09 6.46
CA ILE A 116 -9.17 12.82 5.02
C ILE A 116 -10.59 12.44 4.55
N PRO A 117 -11.10 13.02 3.45
CA PRO A 117 -12.41 12.64 2.88
C PRO A 117 -12.47 11.15 2.48
N ASP A 118 -13.65 10.53 2.61
CA ASP A 118 -13.85 9.12 2.23
C ASP A 118 -13.69 8.87 0.72
N ASN A 119 -14.05 9.85 -0.11
CA ASN A 119 -13.94 9.81 -1.56
C ASN A 119 -12.55 10.21 -2.08
N ARG A 120 -11.54 10.23 -1.19
CA ARG A 120 -10.20 10.64 -1.56
C ARG A 120 -9.59 9.66 -2.58
N LEU A 121 -9.28 10.19 -3.76
CA LEU A 121 -8.50 9.46 -4.79
C LEU A 121 -7.13 9.06 -4.25
N LEU A 122 -6.64 7.90 -4.66
CA LEU A 122 -5.31 7.42 -4.30
C LEU A 122 -4.24 8.39 -4.81
N TYR A 123 -4.34 8.81 -6.08
CA TYR A 123 -3.54 9.92 -6.61
C TYR A 123 -4.36 11.24 -6.63
N PRO A 124 -4.02 12.24 -5.80
CA PRO A 124 -4.53 13.62 -5.97
C PRO A 124 -3.98 14.29 -7.22
N GLU A 125 -4.83 14.72 -8.14
CA GLU A 125 -4.39 15.45 -9.35
C GLU A 125 -3.65 16.77 -9.05
N ASN A 126 -3.95 17.40 -7.90
CA ASN A 126 -3.43 18.72 -7.51
C ASN A 126 -2.52 18.71 -6.26
N ALA A 127 -2.03 17.57 -5.81
CA ALA A 127 -1.06 17.60 -4.71
C ALA A 127 0.34 17.88 -5.28
N ASP A 128 0.95 18.97 -4.80
CA ASP A 128 2.39 19.08 -4.79
C ASP A 128 2.95 17.80 -4.16
N LEU A 129 3.80 17.10 -4.92
CA LEU A 129 4.39 15.78 -4.64
C LEU A 129 5.26 15.76 -3.38
N ALA A 130 4.65 16.01 -2.22
CA ALA A 130 5.28 16.04 -0.92
C ALA A 130 4.88 14.79 -0.14
N GLY A 131 5.32 13.62 -0.60
CA GLY A 131 5.10 12.35 0.09
C GLY A 131 5.87 11.19 -0.55
N CYS A 132 5.83 10.03 0.11
CA CYS A 132 6.37 8.78 -0.42
C CYS A 132 5.50 8.28 -1.58
N ASN A 133 6.15 7.83 -2.67
CA ASN A 133 5.44 7.15 -3.73
C ASN A 133 5.02 5.76 -3.23
N VAL A 134 3.76 5.39 -3.45
CA VAL A 134 3.21 4.10 -3.06
C VAL A 134 2.51 3.50 -4.26
N PHE A 135 2.73 2.21 -4.48
CA PHE A 135 1.83 1.43 -5.32
C PHE A 135 1.44 0.11 -4.66
N VAL A 136 0.26 -0.38 -5.02
CA VAL A 136 -0.20 -1.72 -4.65
C VAL A 136 -0.45 -2.58 -5.88
N CYS A 137 -0.11 -3.86 -5.79
CA CYS A 137 -0.30 -4.81 -6.88
C CYS A 137 -1.71 -5.40 -6.83
N VAL A 138 -2.39 -5.30 -7.96
CA VAL A 138 -3.71 -5.90 -8.21
C VAL A 138 -3.66 -6.65 -9.53
N ALA A 139 -4.62 -7.55 -9.75
CA ALA A 139 -4.79 -8.19 -11.04
C ALA A 139 -6.23 -8.03 -11.52
N PRO A 140 -6.47 -7.78 -12.82
CA PRO A 140 -7.81 -7.93 -13.37
C PRO A 140 -8.30 -9.36 -13.17
N ASP A 141 -9.55 -9.52 -12.72
CA ASP A 141 -10.18 -10.83 -12.51
C ASP A 141 -10.22 -11.67 -13.80
N SER A 142 -10.26 -11.00 -14.96
CA SER A 142 -10.18 -11.63 -16.28
C SER A 142 -8.76 -12.04 -16.71
N ASN A 143 -7.71 -11.57 -16.02
CA ASN A 143 -6.32 -11.87 -16.35
C ASN A 143 -5.40 -11.79 -15.12
N LEU A 144 -5.35 -12.88 -14.35
CA LEU A 144 -4.51 -12.99 -13.16
C LEU A 144 -3.00 -12.91 -13.45
N GLY A 145 -2.58 -13.08 -14.71
CA GLY A 145 -1.18 -12.99 -15.12
C GLY A 145 -0.70 -11.55 -15.34
N LEU A 146 -1.58 -10.56 -15.26
CA LEU A 146 -1.24 -9.15 -15.41
C LEU A 146 -1.18 -8.46 -14.04
N CYS A 147 -0.01 -7.95 -13.67
CA CYS A 147 0.15 -7.07 -12.53
C CYS A 147 -0.24 -5.64 -12.94
N GLU A 148 -1.42 -5.20 -12.52
CA GLU A 148 -1.76 -3.79 -12.52
C GLU A 148 -1.33 -3.15 -11.20
N LYS A 149 -0.97 -1.87 -11.27
CA LYS A 149 -0.42 -1.11 -10.14
C LYS A 149 -1.28 0.12 -9.91
N PHE A 150 -1.96 0.17 -8.76
CA PHE A 150 -2.62 1.40 -8.32
C PHE A 150 -1.63 2.27 -7.56
N ARG A 151 -1.48 3.52 -7.98
CA ARG A 151 -0.40 4.42 -7.56
C ARG A 151 -0.95 5.69 -6.92
N ASN A 152 -0.22 6.24 -5.94
CA ASN A 152 -0.49 7.59 -5.41
C ASN A 152 0.30 8.70 -6.13
N TYR A 153 0.89 8.41 -7.29
CA TYR A 153 1.69 9.33 -8.09
C TYR A 153 1.42 9.12 -9.59
N LYS A 154 1.81 10.13 -10.39
CA LYS A 154 1.66 10.08 -11.84
C LYS A 154 2.68 9.11 -12.45
N ALA A 155 2.20 8.16 -13.24
CA ALA A 155 3.01 7.25 -14.04
C ALA A 155 2.72 7.42 -15.54
N ARG A 156 3.61 6.88 -16.38
CA ARG A 156 3.42 6.86 -17.84
C ARG A 156 2.29 5.92 -18.27
N ALA A 157 2.09 4.83 -17.53
CA ALA A 157 1.02 3.88 -17.79
C ALA A 157 -0.34 4.48 -17.43
N THR A 158 -1.32 4.33 -18.32
CA THR A 158 -2.73 4.66 -18.06
C THR A 158 -3.33 3.57 -17.19
N SER A 159 -3.52 3.86 -15.90
CA SER A 159 -4.29 3.03 -14.98
C SER A 159 -5.51 3.79 -14.48
N VAL A 160 -6.52 3.06 -14.01
CA VAL A 160 -7.61 3.66 -13.24
C VAL A 160 -7.03 4.33 -11.99
N ASN A 161 -7.59 5.49 -11.60
CA ASN A 161 -7.24 6.17 -10.35
C ASN A 161 -8.34 5.91 -9.31
N PRO A 162 -8.27 4.81 -8.54
CA PRO A 162 -9.26 4.49 -7.52
C PRO A 162 -9.22 5.46 -6.35
N THR A 163 -10.25 5.44 -5.50
CA THR A 163 -10.16 5.94 -4.14
C THR A 163 -9.20 5.10 -3.29
N VAL A 164 -8.73 5.65 -2.16
CA VAL A 164 -7.91 4.89 -1.20
C VAL A 164 -8.63 3.64 -0.71
N ILE A 165 -9.96 3.71 -0.53
CA ILE A 165 -10.79 2.58 -0.09
C ILE A 165 -10.86 1.52 -1.19
N GLU A 166 -11.15 1.90 -2.43
CA GLU A 166 -11.21 0.96 -3.56
C GLU A 166 -9.85 0.28 -3.80
N ALA A 167 -8.75 1.04 -3.71
CA ALA A 167 -7.40 0.49 -3.83
C ALA A 167 -7.10 -0.56 -2.75
N LEU A 168 -7.46 -0.25 -1.49
CA LEU A 168 -7.34 -1.18 -0.37
C LEU A 168 -8.17 -2.44 -0.62
N GLN A 169 -9.44 -2.28 -0.98
CA GLN A 169 -10.33 -3.40 -1.22
C GLN A 169 -9.80 -4.30 -2.33
N ALA A 170 -9.34 -3.73 -3.45
CA ALA A 170 -8.81 -4.50 -4.58
C ALA A 170 -7.52 -5.25 -4.24
N THR A 171 -6.54 -4.60 -3.57
CA THR A 171 -5.30 -5.30 -3.19
C THR A 171 -5.56 -6.42 -2.18
N CYS A 172 -6.56 -6.26 -1.31
CA CYS A 172 -6.96 -7.28 -0.33
C CYS A 172 -7.96 -8.31 -0.86
N ALA A 173 -8.48 -8.17 -2.09
CA ALA A 173 -9.53 -9.02 -2.64
C ALA A 173 -9.02 -10.41 -3.02
N ASP A 174 -8.59 -11.19 -2.03
CA ASP A 174 -8.33 -12.62 -2.13
C ASP A 174 -9.67 -13.37 -2.20
N PRO A 175 -9.96 -14.12 -3.28
CA PRO A 175 -11.16 -14.92 -3.45
C PRO A 175 -11.51 -15.86 -2.30
N THR A 176 -10.57 -16.23 -1.43
CA THR A 176 -10.84 -17.00 -0.20
C THR A 176 -11.68 -16.19 0.78
N PHE A 177 -11.38 -14.89 0.91
CA PHE A 177 -11.96 -14.02 1.94
C PHE A 177 -12.95 -13.00 1.39
N PHE A 178 -12.77 -12.51 0.16
CA PHE A 178 -13.47 -11.34 -0.38
C PHE A 178 -14.03 -11.58 -1.78
N LEU A 179 -14.96 -10.72 -2.18
CA LEU A 179 -15.40 -10.62 -3.57
C LEU A 179 -14.44 -9.73 -4.39
N PRO A 180 -14.34 -9.94 -5.71
CA PRO A 180 -13.68 -9.00 -6.61
C PRO A 180 -14.29 -7.60 -6.53
N VAL A 181 -13.47 -6.59 -6.81
CA VAL A 181 -13.82 -5.17 -6.67
C VAL A 181 -13.87 -4.53 -8.05
N SER A 182 -15.05 -4.02 -8.44
CA SER A 182 -15.23 -3.35 -9.72
C SER A 182 -14.91 -1.87 -9.64
N ILE A 183 -13.88 -1.39 -10.34
CA ILE A 183 -13.40 0.00 -10.31
C ILE A 183 -13.45 0.59 -11.72
N GLY A 184 -13.86 1.86 -11.83
CA GLY A 184 -13.92 2.60 -13.10
C GLY A 184 -15.27 3.30 -13.31
N SER A 185 -15.39 4.00 -14.45
CA SER A 185 -16.64 4.68 -14.83
C SER A 185 -17.67 3.69 -15.36
N THR A 186 -18.95 4.09 -15.38
CA THR A 186 -20.13 3.23 -15.62
C THR A 186 -20.09 2.41 -16.93
N GLY A 187 -19.26 2.79 -17.91
CA GLY A 187 -19.07 2.06 -19.17
C GLY A 187 -17.70 1.37 -19.35
N ALA A 188 -16.82 1.47 -18.35
CA ALA A 188 -15.44 0.95 -18.40
C ALA A 188 -14.98 0.40 -17.04
N ARG A 189 -15.88 -0.26 -16.29
CA ARG A 189 -15.53 -0.90 -15.02
C ARG A 189 -14.71 -2.15 -15.27
N ILE A 190 -13.61 -2.28 -14.55
CA ILE A 190 -12.76 -3.46 -14.54
C ILE A 190 -12.90 -4.11 -13.16
N SER A 191 -13.10 -5.43 -13.14
CA SER A 191 -13.13 -6.22 -11.91
C SER A 191 -11.70 -6.58 -11.51
N TYR A 192 -11.32 -6.29 -10.27
CA TYR A 192 -9.98 -6.51 -9.73
C TYR A 192 -10.00 -7.46 -8.54
N VAL A 193 -8.93 -8.25 -8.45
CA VAL A 193 -8.60 -9.11 -7.32
C VAL A 193 -7.18 -8.82 -6.84
N THR A 194 -6.79 -9.44 -5.73
CA THR A 194 -5.43 -9.32 -5.20
C THR A 194 -4.38 -9.76 -6.22
N GLY A 195 -3.24 -9.06 -6.27
CA GLY A 195 -2.07 -9.48 -7.04
C GLY A 195 -1.35 -10.71 -6.44
N ALA A 196 -1.77 -11.19 -5.26
CA ALA A 196 -1.04 -12.23 -4.49
C ALA A 196 -0.87 -13.56 -5.22
N TYR A 197 -1.69 -13.87 -6.24
CA TYR A 197 -1.58 -15.11 -7.00
C TYR A 197 -0.27 -15.25 -7.78
N ASN A 198 0.18 -14.18 -8.43
CA ASN A 198 1.37 -14.19 -9.30
C ASN A 198 2.42 -13.14 -8.87
N PHE A 199 2.05 -12.21 -8.00
CA PHE A 199 2.87 -11.06 -7.61
C PHE A 199 2.86 -10.87 -6.08
N ASN A 200 2.84 -11.97 -5.33
CA ASN A 200 2.78 -11.94 -3.86
C ASN A 200 3.93 -11.15 -3.22
N ASN A 201 5.14 -11.34 -3.76
CA ASN A 201 6.31 -10.55 -3.41
C ASN A 201 6.50 -9.48 -4.50
N PRO A 202 6.22 -8.20 -4.19
CA PRO A 202 6.29 -7.12 -5.18
C PRO A 202 7.71 -6.56 -5.35
N ALA A 203 8.76 -7.19 -4.83
CA ALA A 203 10.12 -6.64 -4.89
C ALA A 203 10.60 -6.40 -6.32
N TRP A 204 10.40 -7.38 -7.20
CA TRP A 204 10.78 -7.24 -8.61
C TRP A 204 9.95 -6.17 -9.32
N GLU A 205 8.65 -6.08 -9.01
CA GLU A 205 7.77 -5.05 -9.54
C GLU A 205 8.14 -3.66 -9.02
N CYS A 206 8.64 -3.56 -7.79
CA CYS A 206 9.13 -2.33 -7.17
C CYS A 206 10.42 -1.85 -7.84
N ILE A 207 11.35 -2.75 -8.15
CA ILE A 207 12.58 -2.42 -8.89
C ILE A 207 12.24 -1.92 -10.30
N LYS A 208 11.37 -2.63 -11.04
CA LYS A 208 10.93 -2.18 -12.37
C LYS A 208 10.30 -0.79 -12.32
N GLU A 209 9.40 -0.59 -11.37
CA GLU A 209 8.71 0.68 -11.19
C GLU A 209 9.68 1.81 -10.84
N ALA A 210 10.67 1.54 -9.98
CA ALA A 210 11.70 2.50 -9.64
C ALA A 210 12.55 2.89 -10.86
N CYS A 211 12.96 1.94 -11.69
CA CYS A 211 13.69 2.22 -12.93
C CYS A 211 12.86 3.08 -13.90
N GLU A 212 11.57 2.79 -14.04
CA GLU A 212 10.68 3.55 -14.92
C GLU A 212 10.38 4.97 -14.39
N HIS A 213 10.24 5.13 -13.08
CA HIS A 213 9.82 6.38 -12.44
C HIS A 213 10.99 7.33 -12.13
N PHE A 214 12.12 6.81 -11.63
CA PHE A 214 13.27 7.60 -11.21
C PHE A 214 14.46 7.54 -12.19
N GLY A 215 14.41 6.65 -13.18
CA GLY A 215 15.50 6.40 -14.14
C GLY A 215 16.38 5.21 -13.75
N SER A 216 17.02 4.60 -14.76
CA SER A 216 17.82 3.37 -14.62
C SER A 216 19.17 3.56 -13.95
N ASP A 217 19.70 4.78 -13.94
CA ASP A 217 21.11 5.04 -13.58
C ASP A 217 21.29 5.39 -12.10
N GLN A 218 20.23 5.26 -11.30
CA GLN A 218 20.21 5.59 -9.88
C GLN A 218 20.60 4.37 -9.04
N ASN A 219 21.47 4.55 -8.05
CA ASN A 219 21.71 3.53 -7.03
C ASN A 219 20.42 3.31 -6.22
N ALA A 220 20.08 2.07 -5.90
CA ALA A 220 18.90 1.74 -5.10
C ALA A 220 19.31 0.90 -3.87
N ILE A 221 18.74 1.23 -2.73
CA ILE A 221 18.78 0.44 -1.50
C ILE A 221 17.39 -0.12 -1.29
N PHE A 222 17.31 -1.43 -1.05
CA PHE A 222 16.07 -2.17 -0.99
C PHE A 222 15.94 -2.83 0.39
N LEU A 223 14.79 -2.63 1.04
CA LEU A 223 14.43 -3.28 2.29
C LEU A 223 13.12 -4.04 2.10
N LEU A 224 13.14 -5.33 2.49
CA LEU A 224 12.04 -6.30 2.41
C LEU A 224 11.53 -6.52 0.97
#